data_AF-A0AA48RFZ1-F1
#
_entry.id   AF-A0AA48RFZ1-F1
#
_cell.length_a   1.000
_cell.length_b   1.000
_cell.length_c   1.000
_cell.angle_alpha   90.00
_cell.angle_beta   90.00
_cell.angle_gamma   90.00
#
_symmetry.space_group_name_H-M   'P 1'
#
loop_
_entity.id
_entity.type
_entity.pdbx_description
1 polymer ?
#
loop_
_entity_poly.entity_id
_entity_poly.type
_entity_poly.pdbx_seq_one_letter_code
_entity_poly.pdbx_strand_id
1 'polypeptide(L)'
;MVKRPTKPIKQAPPPKKEPEPRRETRAAPPPPKAAAAPPTVIAVGADKGGVGKTTIARAVLGFLALNDLEARAFDTEAPRGTLYRFHPEETNIVDLTSTSDQMKIIDTLNSAAHDVSIIDVRAGGLSPALRALEEIGFFDAVKAGEFRFILLHVIGPSIASLDEIAEIAPYMADSTYIMVKNHVNDTTFFEWDPQTHAKYFEDVVTTGEITIPKLDSLAYEQVELAGAPFLTFIENQNADGSSANYSFVLRGKVRSWLARVADEFDRVGLLDLVNGAGKGR
;
A
#
# COMPACT_ATOMS: atom_id res chain seq x y z
N MET A 1 -82.66 62.18 -48.36
CA MET A 1 -81.91 62.84 -47.26
C MET A 1 -81.76 61.89 -46.09
N VAL A 2 -80.68 62.06 -45.33
CA VAL A 2 -80.26 61.38 -44.09
C VAL A 2 -79.38 60.12 -44.27
N LYS A 3 -78.06 60.36 -44.15
CA LYS A 3 -76.96 59.41 -44.08
C LYS A 3 -77.07 58.55 -42.81
N ARG A 4 -76.93 57.23 -42.92
CA ARG A 4 -76.72 56.32 -41.78
C ARG A 4 -75.21 56.09 -41.58
N PRO A 5 -74.69 56.24 -40.35
CA PRO A 5 -73.27 56.07 -40.08
C PRO A 5 -72.90 54.59 -39.89
N THR A 6 -71.89 54.13 -40.63
CA THR A 6 -71.20 52.86 -40.43
C THR A 6 -70.23 52.96 -39.25
N LYS A 7 -70.45 52.18 -38.20
CA LYS A 7 -69.53 52.04 -37.07
C LYS A 7 -68.28 51.23 -37.48
N PRO A 8 -67.09 51.58 -36.98
CA PRO A 8 -65.82 50.95 -37.35
C PRO A 8 -65.63 49.58 -36.69
N ILE A 9 -65.10 48.65 -37.48
CA ILE A 9 -64.66 47.30 -37.07
C ILE A 9 -63.38 47.46 -36.23
N LYS A 10 -63.41 47.03 -34.97
CA LYS A 10 -62.23 46.96 -34.10
C LYS A 10 -61.35 45.78 -34.54
N GLN A 11 -60.09 46.09 -34.87
CA GLN A 11 -59.04 45.11 -35.14
C GLN A 11 -58.71 44.30 -33.89
N ALA A 12 -58.48 43.00 -34.07
CA ALA A 12 -58.10 42.06 -33.02
C ALA A 12 -56.69 42.38 -32.47
N PRO A 13 -56.42 42.14 -31.18
CA PRO A 13 -55.11 42.37 -30.58
C PRO A 13 -54.05 41.40 -31.14
N PRO A 14 -52.77 41.81 -31.19
CA PRO A 14 -51.69 40.99 -31.73
C PRO A 14 -51.38 39.77 -30.84
N PRO A 15 -50.79 38.70 -31.42
CA PRO A 15 -50.48 37.47 -30.69
C PRO A 15 -49.42 37.72 -29.61
N LYS A 16 -49.59 37.06 -28.46
CA LYS A 16 -48.63 37.06 -27.34
C LYS A 16 -47.31 36.43 -27.79
N LYS A 17 -46.19 37.13 -27.61
CA LYS A 17 -44.84 36.59 -27.81
C LYS A 17 -44.56 35.49 -26.77
N GLU A 18 -44.17 34.31 -27.24
CA GLU A 18 -43.62 33.25 -26.39
C GLU A 18 -42.28 33.70 -25.76
N PRO A 19 -41.96 33.28 -24.53
CA PRO A 19 -40.69 33.60 -23.90
C PRO A 19 -39.54 32.81 -24.54
N GLU A 20 -38.44 33.50 -24.82
CA GLU A 20 -37.20 32.88 -25.34
C GLU A 20 -36.62 31.85 -24.36
N PRO A 21 -36.00 30.76 -24.85
CA PRO A 21 -35.34 29.77 -24.00
C PRO A 21 -34.11 30.40 -23.33
N ARG A 22 -34.07 30.33 -21.99
CA ARG A 22 -32.90 30.75 -21.20
C ARG A 22 -31.69 29.94 -21.65
N ARG A 23 -30.64 30.62 -22.12
CA ARG A 23 -29.31 30.04 -22.29
C ARG A 23 -28.82 29.54 -20.93
N GLU A 24 -28.83 28.23 -20.74
CA GLU A 24 -28.08 27.60 -19.66
C GLU A 24 -26.62 27.99 -19.82
N THR A 25 -26.10 28.71 -18.84
CA THR A 25 -24.68 29.03 -18.77
C THR A 25 -23.99 27.72 -18.45
N ARG A 26 -23.40 27.09 -19.46
CA ARG A 26 -22.63 25.85 -19.32
C ARG A 26 -21.55 26.12 -18.27
N ALA A 27 -21.72 25.55 -17.07
CA ALA A 27 -20.76 25.70 -16.00
C ALA A 27 -19.38 25.28 -16.53
N ALA A 28 -18.37 26.12 -16.29
CA ALA A 28 -17.00 25.77 -16.63
C ALA A 28 -16.68 24.42 -15.98
N PRO A 29 -15.95 23.52 -16.68
CA PRO A 29 -15.47 22.30 -16.05
C PRO A 29 -14.75 22.68 -14.75
N PRO A 30 -14.90 21.88 -13.67
CA PRO A 30 -14.20 22.14 -12.44
C PRO A 30 -12.71 22.28 -12.75
N PRO A 31 -11.98 23.17 -12.06
CA PRO A 31 -10.55 23.30 -12.25
C PRO A 31 -9.91 21.90 -12.09
N PRO A 32 -8.90 21.55 -12.91
CA PRO A 32 -8.20 20.29 -12.72
C PRO A 32 -7.76 20.20 -11.27
N LYS A 33 -8.16 19.11 -10.60
CA LYS A 33 -7.66 18.75 -9.28
C LYS A 33 -6.13 18.89 -9.36
N ALA A 34 -5.51 19.64 -8.45
CA ALA A 34 -4.05 19.66 -8.36
C ALA A 34 -3.58 18.21 -8.47
N ALA A 35 -2.65 17.92 -9.39
CA ALA A 35 -2.27 16.53 -9.69
C ALA A 35 -2.00 15.82 -8.36
N ALA A 36 -2.84 14.85 -8.02
CA ALA A 36 -2.69 14.09 -6.79
C ALA A 36 -1.31 13.44 -6.83
N ALA A 37 -0.63 13.35 -5.68
CA ALA A 37 0.65 12.66 -5.62
C ALA A 37 0.48 11.22 -6.16
N PRO A 38 1.47 10.68 -6.88
CA PRO A 38 1.34 9.34 -7.44
C PRO A 38 1.16 8.32 -6.31
N PRO A 39 0.21 7.38 -6.42
CA PRO A 39 -0.03 6.39 -5.38
C PRO A 39 1.19 5.51 -5.16
N THR A 40 1.37 5.04 -3.92
CA THR A 40 2.49 4.17 -3.52
C THR A 40 2.03 2.73 -3.36
N VAL A 41 2.79 1.82 -3.95
CA VAL A 41 2.67 0.38 -3.73
C VAL A 41 3.89 -0.10 -2.95
N ILE A 42 3.65 -0.70 -1.79
CA ILE A 42 4.67 -1.33 -0.94
C ILE A 42 4.48 -2.84 -1.01
N ALA A 43 5.39 -3.56 -1.66
CA ALA A 43 5.42 -5.02 -1.61
C ALA A 43 6.29 -5.49 -0.45
N VAL A 44 5.76 -6.38 0.40
CA VAL A 44 6.52 -7.10 1.42
C VAL A 44 6.65 -8.54 0.95
N GLY A 45 7.87 -8.94 0.58
CA GLY A 45 8.07 -10.19 -0.14
C GLY A 45 9.36 -10.90 0.17
N ALA A 46 9.36 -12.20 -0.09
CA ALA A 46 10.47 -13.14 0.00
C ALA A 46 9.95 -14.53 -0.43
N ASP A 47 10.75 -15.29 -1.15
CA ASP A 47 10.41 -16.62 -1.61
C ASP A 47 10.52 -17.64 -0.47
N LYS A 48 11.39 -17.37 0.51
CA LYS A 48 11.48 -18.20 1.71
C LYS A 48 10.24 -18.05 2.61
N GLY A 49 9.67 -19.18 3.00
CA GLY A 49 8.62 -19.25 4.03
C GLY A 49 9.17 -19.01 5.44
N GLY A 50 8.32 -18.49 6.34
CA GLY A 50 8.66 -18.37 7.77
C GLY A 50 9.65 -17.26 8.13
N VAL A 51 9.98 -16.34 7.21
CA VAL A 51 10.86 -15.18 7.48
C VAL A 51 10.13 -13.98 8.10
N GLY A 52 8.82 -14.08 8.31
CA GLY A 52 8.01 -13.05 8.97
C GLY A 52 7.54 -11.90 8.09
N LYS A 53 7.26 -12.16 6.79
CA LYS A 53 6.68 -11.18 5.85
C LYS A 53 5.40 -10.52 6.38
N THR A 54 4.41 -11.33 6.74
CA THR A 54 3.15 -10.84 7.29
C THR A 54 3.34 -10.05 8.59
N THR A 55 4.31 -10.44 9.43
CA THR A 55 4.68 -9.67 10.64
C THR A 55 5.13 -8.25 10.28
N ILE A 56 5.97 -8.13 9.24
CA ILE A 56 6.45 -6.85 8.74
C ILE A 56 5.32 -6.06 8.10
N ALA A 57 4.48 -6.69 7.26
CA ALA A 57 3.31 -6.03 6.66
C ALA A 57 2.37 -5.43 7.72
N ARG A 58 2.09 -6.18 8.80
CA ARG A 58 1.33 -5.70 9.96
C ARG A 58 1.99 -4.53 10.68
N ALA A 59 3.32 -4.56 10.80
CA ALA A 59 4.07 -3.46 11.41
C ALA A 59 4.05 -2.19 10.54
N VAL A 60 4.17 -2.34 9.21
CA VAL A 60 4.06 -1.22 8.26
C VAL A 60 2.66 -0.62 8.30
N LEU A 61 1.60 -1.44 8.28
CA LEU A 61 0.22 -0.95 8.42
C LEU A 61 0.05 -0.11 9.70
N GLY A 62 0.51 -0.64 10.84
CA GLY A 62 0.44 0.08 12.11
C GLY A 62 1.26 1.37 12.09
N PHE A 63 2.45 1.35 11.49
CA PHE A 63 3.30 2.54 11.37
C PHE A 63 2.66 3.62 10.50
N LEU A 64 2.07 3.27 9.36
CA LEU A 64 1.36 4.22 8.50
C LEU A 64 0.12 4.80 9.21
N ALA A 65 -0.67 3.95 9.88
CA ALA A 65 -1.84 4.37 10.63
C ALA A 65 -1.49 5.37 11.76
N LEU A 66 -0.37 5.16 12.47
CA LEU A 66 0.12 6.09 13.49
C LEU A 66 0.60 7.44 12.91
N ASN A 67 0.82 7.51 11.60
CA ASN A 67 1.26 8.71 10.88
C ASN A 67 0.16 9.27 9.96
N ASP A 68 -1.11 8.97 10.27
CA ASP A 68 -2.30 9.45 9.54
C ASP A 68 -2.32 9.09 8.04
N LEU A 69 -1.62 8.00 7.67
CA LEU A 69 -1.63 7.46 6.32
C LEU A 69 -2.50 6.21 6.29
N GLU A 70 -3.69 6.35 5.70
CA GLU A 70 -4.56 5.22 5.43
C GLU A 70 -3.98 4.37 4.29
N ALA A 71 -3.75 3.09 4.58
CA ALA A 71 -3.30 2.12 3.62
C ALA A 71 -4.33 1.00 3.48
N ARG A 72 -4.56 0.57 2.25
CA ARG A 72 -5.22 -0.70 1.97
C ARG A 72 -4.17 -1.80 1.81
N ALA A 73 -4.56 -3.03 2.05
CA ALA A 73 -3.69 -4.19 1.94
C ALA A 73 -4.24 -5.26 1.00
N PHE A 74 -3.32 -6.01 0.42
CA PHE A 74 -3.58 -7.14 -0.45
C PHE A 74 -2.78 -8.34 0.06
N ASP A 75 -3.50 -9.39 0.43
CA ASP A 75 -2.93 -10.63 0.95
C ASP A 75 -2.91 -11.66 -0.17
N THR A 76 -1.72 -12.08 -0.60
CA THR A 76 -1.62 -13.00 -1.74
C THR A 76 -1.71 -14.48 -1.32
N GLU A 77 -1.96 -14.79 -0.04
CA GLU A 77 -2.14 -16.16 0.46
C GLU A 77 -3.59 -16.64 0.23
N ALA A 78 -3.98 -16.77 -1.04
CA ALA A 78 -5.33 -17.18 -1.41
C ALA A 78 -5.55 -18.70 -1.22
N PRO A 79 -6.74 -19.15 -0.77
CA PRO A 79 -7.94 -18.37 -0.43
C PRO A 79 -8.07 -18.01 1.06
N ARG A 80 -7.08 -18.35 1.91
CA ARG A 80 -7.26 -18.26 3.37
C ARG A 80 -6.92 -16.89 3.94
N GLY A 81 -5.86 -16.27 3.43
CA GLY A 81 -5.26 -15.06 3.96
C GLY A 81 -4.56 -15.29 5.31
N THR A 82 -3.36 -14.73 5.47
CA THR A 82 -2.70 -14.62 6.77
C THR A 82 -2.82 -13.21 7.32
N LEU A 83 -2.55 -12.19 6.51
CA LEU A 83 -2.72 -10.79 6.88
C LEU A 83 -4.19 -10.44 7.12
N TYR A 84 -5.08 -10.96 6.28
CA TYR A 84 -6.53 -10.73 6.36
C TYR A 84 -7.11 -11.06 7.75
N ARG A 85 -6.56 -12.08 8.42
CA ARG A 85 -6.97 -12.47 9.78
C ARG A 85 -6.83 -11.33 10.79
N PHE A 86 -5.82 -10.47 10.63
CA PHE A 86 -5.50 -9.40 11.57
C PHE A 86 -6.09 -8.05 11.14
N HIS A 87 -6.20 -7.82 9.83
CA HIS A 87 -6.63 -6.54 9.25
C HIS A 87 -7.77 -6.73 8.24
N PRO A 88 -8.92 -7.30 8.64
CA PRO A 88 -9.97 -7.71 7.70
C PRO A 88 -10.70 -6.52 7.04
N GLU A 89 -10.64 -5.32 7.63
CA GLU A 89 -11.31 -4.13 7.09
C GLU A 89 -10.52 -3.49 5.95
N GLU A 90 -9.19 -3.43 6.06
CA GLU A 90 -8.33 -2.86 5.02
C GLU A 90 -7.71 -3.89 4.06
N THR A 91 -7.81 -5.20 4.34
CA THR A 91 -7.14 -6.26 3.55
C THR A 91 -8.10 -6.97 2.59
N ASN A 92 -7.67 -7.15 1.33
CA ASN A 92 -8.34 -8.05 0.38
C ASN A 92 -7.44 -9.24 0.05
N ILE A 93 -8.01 -10.45 0.01
CA ILE A 93 -7.30 -11.65 -0.44
C ILE A 93 -7.30 -11.68 -1.98
N VAL A 94 -6.14 -11.86 -2.59
CA VAL A 94 -5.93 -11.78 -4.04
C VAL A 94 -4.97 -12.86 -4.54
N ASP A 95 -5.07 -13.21 -5.82
CA ASP A 95 -4.04 -13.98 -6.54
C ASP A 95 -3.40 -13.11 -7.63
N LEU A 96 -2.16 -12.67 -7.39
CA LEU A 96 -1.40 -11.84 -8.35
C LEU A 96 -1.10 -12.53 -9.68
N THR A 97 -1.28 -13.84 -9.78
CA THR A 97 -1.13 -14.56 -11.04
C THR A 97 -2.42 -14.57 -11.87
N SER A 98 -3.55 -14.15 -11.29
CA SER A 98 -4.83 -14.03 -11.98
C SER A 98 -5.04 -12.61 -12.50
N THR A 99 -5.32 -12.48 -13.80
CA THR A 99 -5.64 -11.18 -14.42
C THR A 99 -6.80 -10.46 -13.73
N SER A 100 -7.82 -11.18 -13.25
CA SER A 100 -8.96 -10.54 -12.57
C SER A 100 -8.55 -9.83 -11.27
N ASP A 101 -7.59 -10.41 -10.55
CA ASP A 101 -7.13 -9.85 -9.28
C ASP A 101 -6.02 -8.83 -9.49
N GLN A 102 -5.21 -8.97 -10.54
CA GLN A 102 -4.32 -7.91 -11.01
C GLN A 102 -5.10 -6.63 -11.30
N MET A 103 -6.22 -6.72 -12.03
CA MET A 103 -7.09 -5.57 -12.30
C MET A 103 -7.62 -4.94 -11.01
N LYS A 104 -8.04 -5.75 -10.02
CA LYS A 104 -8.51 -5.24 -8.72
C LYS A 104 -7.45 -4.44 -8.00
N ILE A 105 -6.18 -4.78 -8.14
CA ILE A 105 -5.09 -4.07 -7.48
C ILE A 105 -4.76 -2.81 -8.26
N ILE A 106 -4.42 -2.97 -9.55
CA ILE A 106 -3.82 -1.91 -10.38
C ILE A 106 -4.84 -0.87 -10.84
N ASP A 107 -6.02 -1.26 -11.34
CA ASP A 107 -7.02 -0.31 -11.83
C ASP A 107 -7.60 0.54 -10.68
N THR A 108 -7.52 0.01 -9.46
CA THR A 108 -7.97 0.70 -8.26
C THR A 108 -6.88 1.54 -7.59
N LEU A 109 -5.61 1.44 -8.00
CA LEU A 109 -4.54 2.33 -7.50
C LEU A 109 -4.85 3.79 -7.83
N ASN A 110 -5.43 4.04 -9.00
CA ASN A 110 -5.81 5.38 -9.44
C ASN A 110 -7.22 5.81 -8.96
N SER A 111 -7.97 4.90 -8.32
CA SER A 111 -9.37 5.12 -7.98
C SER A 111 -9.72 4.71 -6.55
N ALA A 112 -9.16 5.38 -5.53
CA ALA A 112 -9.74 5.38 -4.18
C ALA A 112 -9.07 6.39 -3.24
N ALA A 113 -9.71 6.62 -2.09
CA ALA A 113 -9.34 7.52 -1.00
C ALA A 113 -8.02 7.20 -0.26
N HIS A 114 -7.26 6.19 -0.68
CA HIS A 114 -6.04 5.74 -0.02
C HIS A 114 -4.85 5.88 -0.97
N ASP A 115 -3.84 6.63 -0.56
CA ASP A 115 -2.65 6.90 -1.38
C ASP A 115 -1.61 5.77 -1.30
N VAL A 116 -1.84 4.76 -0.45
CA VAL A 116 -0.89 3.66 -0.17
C VAL A 116 -1.57 2.30 -0.26
N SER A 117 -0.92 1.37 -0.98
CA SER A 117 -1.31 -0.04 -1.07
C SER A 117 -0.17 -0.93 -0.59
N ILE A 118 -0.45 -1.85 0.33
CA ILE A 118 0.52 -2.85 0.79
C ILE A 118 0.18 -4.20 0.17
N ILE A 119 1.18 -4.92 -0.32
CA ILE A 119 1.04 -6.27 -0.86
C ILE A 119 1.86 -7.20 0.04
N ASP A 120 1.21 -8.05 0.84
CA ASP A 120 1.87 -9.13 1.59
C ASP A 120 1.96 -10.37 0.68
N VAL A 121 3.16 -10.60 0.16
CA VAL A 121 3.41 -11.65 -0.82
C VAL A 121 3.59 -12.98 -0.11
N ARG A 122 2.88 -14.01 -0.57
CA ARG A 122 2.99 -15.39 -0.05
C ARG A 122 4.40 -15.97 -0.23
N ALA A 123 4.70 -17.03 0.50
CA ALA A 123 5.96 -17.76 0.30
C ALA A 123 6.08 -18.30 -1.14
N GLY A 124 7.28 -18.19 -1.71
CA GLY A 124 7.60 -18.52 -3.11
C GLY A 124 6.85 -17.67 -4.14
N GLY A 125 6.28 -16.53 -3.73
CA GLY A 125 5.43 -15.70 -4.56
C GLY A 125 6.08 -14.43 -5.07
N LEU A 126 7.30 -14.07 -4.64
CA LEU A 126 7.90 -12.77 -4.97
C LEU A 126 8.28 -12.71 -6.44
N SER A 127 9.13 -13.63 -6.91
CA SER A 127 9.54 -13.66 -8.32
C SER A 127 8.35 -13.78 -9.29
N PRO A 128 7.35 -14.66 -9.06
CA PRO A 128 6.13 -14.69 -9.88
C PRO A 128 5.32 -13.39 -9.85
N ALA A 129 5.20 -12.72 -8.70
CA ALA A 129 4.47 -11.47 -8.58
C ALA A 129 5.16 -10.34 -9.35
N LEU A 130 6.48 -10.21 -9.24
CA LEU A 130 7.24 -9.20 -9.98
C LEU A 130 7.16 -9.43 -11.49
N ARG A 131 7.28 -10.69 -11.96
CA ARG A 131 7.05 -11.04 -13.37
C ARG A 131 5.66 -10.63 -13.85
N ALA A 132 4.62 -10.95 -13.08
CA ALA A 132 3.25 -10.57 -13.42
C ALA A 132 3.08 -9.04 -13.51
N LEU A 133 3.73 -8.28 -12.63
CA LEU A 133 3.74 -6.82 -12.69
C LEU A 133 4.50 -6.28 -13.92
N GLU A 134 5.61 -6.91 -14.29
CA GLU A 134 6.35 -6.58 -15.52
C GLU A 134 5.52 -6.84 -16.79
N GLU A 135 4.85 -7.99 -16.88
CA GLU A 135 4.03 -8.37 -18.04
C GLU A 135 2.90 -7.36 -18.34
N ILE A 136 2.38 -6.69 -17.31
CA ILE A 136 1.32 -5.68 -17.45
C ILE A 136 1.85 -4.24 -17.59
N GLY A 137 3.17 -4.06 -17.65
CA GLY A 137 3.80 -2.73 -17.80
C GLY A 137 3.84 -1.89 -16.53
N PHE A 138 3.69 -2.50 -15.34
CA PHE A 138 3.68 -1.76 -14.07
C PHE A 138 5.00 -0.99 -13.84
N PHE A 139 6.15 -1.59 -14.12
CA PHE A 139 7.45 -0.93 -13.92
C PHE A 139 7.70 0.20 -14.92
N ASP A 140 7.14 0.12 -16.12
CA ASP A 140 7.17 1.24 -17.07
C ASP A 140 6.37 2.43 -16.52
N ALA A 141 5.23 2.18 -15.87
CA ALA A 141 4.44 3.20 -15.21
C ALA A 141 5.13 3.78 -13.96
N VAL A 142 5.86 2.95 -13.19
CA VAL A 142 6.73 3.42 -12.09
C VAL A 142 7.82 4.36 -12.63
N LYS A 143 8.48 3.97 -13.72
CA LYS A 143 9.50 4.78 -14.40
C LYS A 143 8.95 6.09 -14.95
N ALA A 144 7.72 6.06 -15.45
CA ALA A 144 6.99 7.25 -15.91
C ALA A 144 6.52 8.17 -14.75
N GLY A 145 6.66 7.72 -13.49
CA GLY A 145 6.25 8.46 -12.31
C GLY A 145 4.74 8.42 -12.03
N GLU A 146 4.02 7.49 -12.66
CA GLU A 146 2.58 7.28 -12.43
C GLU A 146 2.33 6.58 -11.08
N PHE A 147 3.26 5.73 -10.67
CA PHE A 147 3.24 5.01 -9.40
C PHE A 147 4.59 5.11 -8.70
N ARG A 148 4.58 4.91 -7.38
CA ARG A 148 5.79 4.64 -6.61
C ARG A 148 5.79 3.21 -6.16
N PHE A 149 6.92 2.53 -6.34
CA PHE A 149 7.08 1.15 -5.92
C PHE A 149 8.21 1.01 -4.90
N ILE A 150 7.87 0.41 -3.77
CA ILE A 150 8.79 0.09 -2.68
C ILE A 150 8.74 -1.41 -2.45
N LEU A 151 9.88 -2.09 -2.59
CA LEU A 151 10.01 -3.49 -2.21
C LEU A 151 10.73 -3.60 -0.87
N LEU A 152 10.02 -4.11 0.15
CA LEU A 152 10.57 -4.58 1.41
C LEU A 152 10.88 -6.09 1.26
N HIS A 153 12.11 -6.41 0.90
CA HIS A 153 12.53 -7.80 0.67
C HIS A 153 13.06 -8.42 1.95
N VAL A 154 12.34 -9.41 2.48
CA VAL A 154 12.65 -10.04 3.76
C VAL A 154 13.67 -11.15 3.58
N ILE A 155 14.93 -10.83 3.83
CA ILE A 155 16.05 -11.74 3.59
C ILE A 155 16.07 -12.82 4.68
N GLY A 156 16.25 -14.08 4.27
CA GLY A 156 16.58 -15.17 5.17
C GLY A 156 18.11 -15.32 5.35
N PRO A 157 18.59 -15.99 6.42
CA PRO A 157 20.02 -16.17 6.66
C PRO A 157 20.63 -17.29 5.80
N SER A 158 20.21 -17.44 4.55
CA SER A 158 20.61 -18.56 3.67
C SER A 158 21.09 -18.07 2.32
N ILE A 159 22.01 -18.81 1.68
CA ILE A 159 22.49 -18.54 0.31
C ILE A 159 21.31 -18.45 -0.68
N ALA A 160 20.28 -19.28 -0.52
CA ALA A 160 19.07 -19.19 -1.35
C ALA A 160 18.39 -17.80 -1.31
N SER A 161 18.50 -17.07 -0.19
CA SER A 161 18.00 -15.69 -0.09
C SER A 161 18.91 -14.67 -0.75
N LEU A 162 20.18 -15.01 -1.04
CA LEU A 162 21.07 -14.19 -1.86
C LEU A 162 20.82 -14.43 -3.35
N ASP A 163 20.59 -15.68 -3.76
CA ASP A 163 20.24 -15.99 -5.15
C ASP A 163 18.94 -15.27 -5.54
N GLU A 164 17.98 -15.18 -4.61
CA GLU A 164 16.76 -14.38 -4.76
C GLU A 164 17.03 -12.90 -5.06
N ILE A 165 18.08 -12.29 -4.49
CA ILE A 165 18.44 -10.89 -4.75
C ILE A 165 18.81 -10.70 -6.22
N ALA A 166 19.58 -11.63 -6.79
CA ALA A 166 19.93 -11.60 -8.21
C ALA A 166 18.70 -11.79 -9.11
N GLU A 167 17.73 -12.61 -8.70
CA GLU A 167 16.48 -12.81 -9.45
C GLU A 167 15.61 -11.56 -9.48
N ILE A 168 15.54 -10.79 -8.38
CA ILE A 168 14.71 -9.59 -8.31
C ILE A 168 15.39 -8.32 -8.85
N ALA A 169 16.72 -8.33 -8.97
CA ALA A 169 17.53 -7.18 -9.39
C ALA A 169 17.03 -6.48 -10.67
N PRO A 170 16.61 -7.19 -11.74
CA PRO A 170 16.11 -6.55 -12.96
C PRO A 170 14.91 -5.62 -12.73
N TYR A 171 14.05 -5.94 -11.75
CA TYR A 171 12.86 -5.16 -11.40
C TYR A 171 13.17 -3.92 -10.55
N MET A 172 14.35 -3.89 -9.93
CA MET A 172 14.70 -2.89 -8.92
C MET A 172 15.44 -1.67 -9.48
N ALA A 173 15.82 -1.66 -10.76
CA ALA A 173 16.64 -0.61 -11.36
C ALA A 173 16.06 0.81 -11.20
N ASP A 174 14.74 0.96 -11.35
CA ASP A 174 14.00 2.23 -11.23
C ASP A 174 13.08 2.25 -9.99
N SER A 175 13.28 1.33 -9.03
CA SER A 175 12.41 1.13 -7.87
C SER A 175 13.12 1.36 -6.53
N THR A 176 12.35 1.58 -5.46
CA THR A 176 12.92 1.64 -4.10
C THR A 176 13.08 0.22 -3.56
N TYR A 177 14.31 -0.19 -3.29
CA TYR A 177 14.63 -1.53 -2.81
C TYR A 177 15.19 -1.48 -1.39
N ILE A 178 14.47 -2.03 -0.42
CA ILE A 178 14.90 -2.09 0.98
C ILE A 178 15.02 -3.54 1.41
N MET A 179 16.21 -3.91 1.88
CA MET A 179 16.45 -5.21 2.47
C MET A 179 15.98 -5.22 3.92
N VAL A 180 15.24 -6.25 4.31
CA VAL A 180 14.73 -6.41 5.67
C VAL A 180 15.33 -7.65 6.33
N LYS A 181 16.14 -7.44 7.36
CA LYS A 181 16.69 -8.49 8.23
C LYS A 181 15.75 -8.70 9.41
N ASN A 182 14.91 -9.73 9.34
CA ASN A 182 13.96 -10.04 10.41
C ASN A 182 14.48 -11.12 11.36
N HIS A 183 14.70 -10.77 12.63
CA HIS A 183 15.08 -11.72 13.66
C HIS A 183 13.86 -12.45 14.23
N VAL A 184 13.22 -13.32 13.42
CA VAL A 184 12.09 -14.16 13.88
C VAL A 184 12.52 -15.07 15.04
N ASN A 185 13.73 -15.62 14.94
CA ASN A 185 14.40 -16.40 15.97
C ASN A 185 15.71 -15.71 16.38
N ASP A 186 16.52 -16.35 17.22
CA ASP A 186 17.89 -15.90 17.55
C ASP A 186 18.86 -16.17 16.38
N THR A 187 18.35 -15.95 15.16
CA THR A 187 19.07 -16.08 13.90
C THR A 187 20.11 -14.99 13.82
N THR A 188 21.36 -15.42 13.63
CA THR A 188 22.44 -14.55 13.20
C THR A 188 22.33 -14.39 11.69
N PHE A 189 22.15 -13.16 11.21
CA PHE A 189 22.38 -12.89 9.80
C PHE A 189 23.88 -13.02 9.56
N PHE A 190 24.26 -13.79 8.55
CA PHE A 190 25.67 -13.91 8.18
C PHE A 190 26.19 -12.52 7.81
N GLU A 191 27.31 -12.12 8.42
CA GLU A 191 28.15 -11.09 7.83
C GLU A 191 28.75 -11.69 6.57
N TRP A 192 28.23 -11.27 5.42
CA TRP A 192 28.67 -11.78 4.13
C TRP A 192 30.13 -11.42 3.95
N ASP A 193 30.96 -12.40 3.61
CA ASP A 193 32.33 -12.10 3.24
C ASP A 193 32.34 -11.16 2.02
N PRO A 194 33.40 -10.33 1.85
CA PRO A 194 33.45 -9.35 0.78
C PRO A 194 33.28 -9.93 -0.63
N GLN A 195 33.65 -11.20 -0.88
CA GLN A 195 33.52 -11.83 -2.18
C GLN A 195 32.05 -12.22 -2.46
N THR A 196 31.38 -12.81 -1.46
CA THR A 196 29.93 -13.09 -1.55
C THR A 196 29.14 -11.80 -1.69
N HIS A 197 29.49 -10.75 -0.94
CA HIS A 197 28.83 -9.45 -1.08
C HIS A 197 29.03 -8.87 -2.49
N ALA A 198 30.27 -8.84 -3.01
CA ALA A 198 30.53 -8.36 -4.37
C ALA A 198 29.70 -9.13 -5.41
N LYS A 199 29.71 -10.47 -5.35
CA LYS A 199 29.01 -11.32 -6.33
C LYS A 199 27.51 -11.03 -6.46
N TYR A 200 26.81 -10.76 -5.35
CA TYR A 200 25.34 -10.62 -5.35
C TYR A 200 24.85 -9.17 -5.30
N PHE A 201 25.72 -8.22 -4.91
CA PHE A 201 25.33 -6.82 -4.72
C PHE A 201 26.06 -5.84 -5.64
N GLU A 202 27.02 -6.29 -6.47
CA GLU A 202 27.72 -5.40 -7.41
C GLU A 202 26.75 -4.70 -8.38
N ASP A 203 25.73 -5.42 -8.84
CA ASP A 203 24.71 -4.91 -9.77
C ASP A 203 23.39 -4.51 -9.08
N VAL A 204 23.33 -4.53 -7.74
CA VAL A 204 22.09 -4.25 -6.99
C VAL A 204 22.25 -3.06 -6.07
N VAL A 205 21.59 -1.96 -6.43
CA VAL A 205 21.54 -0.75 -5.60
C VAL A 205 20.39 -0.88 -4.60
N THR A 206 20.73 -1.02 -3.32
CA THR A 206 19.75 -0.96 -2.23
C THR A 206 19.54 0.49 -1.81
N THR A 207 18.29 0.89 -1.58
CA THR A 207 17.96 2.20 -0.98
C THR A 207 18.25 2.22 0.52
N GLY A 208 18.22 1.05 1.16
CA GLY A 208 18.58 0.90 2.55
C GLY A 208 18.40 -0.52 3.07
N GLU A 209 18.76 -0.69 4.33
CA GLU A 209 18.54 -1.92 5.10
C GLU A 209 17.72 -1.58 6.35
N ILE A 210 16.80 -2.44 6.74
CA ILE A 210 16.07 -2.43 8.00
C ILE A 210 16.41 -3.69 8.80
N THR A 211 16.64 -3.55 10.11
CA THR A 211 16.77 -4.67 11.05
C THR A 211 15.57 -4.71 11.99
N ILE A 212 14.72 -5.74 11.85
CA ILE A 212 13.58 -5.95 12.74
C ILE A 212 14.03 -6.81 13.92
N PRO A 213 14.02 -6.29 15.16
CA PRO A 213 14.44 -7.06 16.33
C PRO A 213 13.46 -8.20 16.61
N LYS A 214 13.91 -9.21 17.34
CA LYS A 214 13.03 -10.30 17.80
C LYS A 214 12.00 -9.77 18.79
N LEU A 215 10.71 -9.98 18.51
CA LEU A 215 9.66 -9.81 19.51
C LEU A 215 9.73 -11.00 20.48
N ASP A 216 9.61 -10.71 21.78
CA ASP A 216 9.53 -11.72 22.84
C ASP A 216 8.52 -12.82 22.47
N SER A 217 8.97 -14.08 22.51
CA SER A 217 8.20 -15.20 21.96
C SER A 217 6.81 -15.34 22.58
N LEU A 218 6.70 -15.17 23.90
CA LEU A 218 5.40 -15.23 24.57
C LEU A 218 4.52 -14.03 24.20
N ALA A 219 5.08 -12.83 24.08
CA ALA A 219 4.33 -11.66 23.61
C ALA A 219 3.82 -11.85 22.18
N TYR A 220 4.67 -12.37 21.27
CA TYR A 220 4.30 -12.68 19.89
C TYR A 220 3.17 -13.71 19.84
N GLU A 221 3.31 -14.82 20.57
CA GLU A 221 2.29 -15.87 20.65
C GLU A 221 0.93 -15.33 21.13
N GLN A 222 0.93 -14.48 22.16
CA GLN A 222 -0.31 -13.89 22.65
C GLN A 222 -0.96 -12.93 21.65
N VAL A 223 -0.18 -12.20 20.86
CA VAL A 223 -0.71 -11.38 19.77
C VAL A 223 -1.31 -12.28 18.67
N GLU A 224 -0.65 -13.37 18.31
CA GLU A 224 -1.16 -14.33 17.32
C GLU A 224 -2.49 -14.95 17.76
N LEU A 225 -2.57 -15.36 19.04
CA LEU A 225 -3.79 -15.90 19.64
C LEU A 225 -4.92 -14.88 19.70
N ALA A 226 -4.60 -13.61 20.02
CA ALA A 226 -5.56 -12.52 20.01
C ALA A 226 -6.15 -12.27 18.62
N GLY A 227 -5.39 -12.54 17.54
CA GLY A 227 -5.85 -12.33 16.18
C GLY A 227 -6.11 -10.86 15.84
N ALA A 228 -5.55 -9.93 16.61
CA ALA A 228 -5.75 -8.49 16.45
C ALA A 228 -4.49 -7.80 15.89
N PRO A 229 -4.62 -6.58 15.32
CA PRO A 229 -3.48 -5.73 15.02
C PRO A 229 -2.59 -5.50 16.24
N PHE A 230 -1.29 -5.25 16.02
CA PHE A 230 -0.36 -4.97 17.13
C PHE A 230 -0.79 -3.75 17.95
N LEU A 231 -1.32 -2.71 17.30
CA LEU A 231 -1.82 -1.49 17.96
C LEU A 231 -3.02 -1.79 18.85
N THR A 232 -4.02 -2.49 18.33
CA THR A 232 -5.20 -2.95 19.09
C THR A 232 -4.80 -3.79 20.31
N PHE A 233 -3.80 -4.67 20.16
CA PHE A 233 -3.29 -5.47 21.27
C PHE A 233 -2.66 -4.61 22.38
N ILE A 234 -1.83 -3.60 22.04
CA ILE A 234 -1.21 -2.74 23.07
C ILE A 234 -2.22 -1.81 23.76
N GLU A 235 -3.32 -1.49 23.08
CA GLU A 235 -4.48 -0.77 23.62
C GLU A 235 -5.37 -1.63 24.51
N ASN A 236 -5.06 -2.93 24.63
CA ASN A 236 -5.81 -3.89 25.42
C ASN A 236 -7.25 -4.09 24.90
N GLN A 237 -7.38 -4.24 23.59
CA GLN A 237 -8.66 -4.49 22.91
C GLN A 237 -8.58 -5.77 22.06
N ASN A 238 -9.72 -6.44 21.87
CA ASN A 238 -9.86 -7.53 20.91
C ASN A 238 -10.06 -6.98 19.49
N ALA A 239 -10.04 -7.86 18.48
CA ALA A 239 -10.24 -7.48 17.08
C ALA A 239 -11.59 -6.79 16.79
N ASP A 240 -12.60 -7.00 17.63
CA ASP A 240 -13.91 -6.34 17.55
C ASP A 240 -13.99 -5.00 18.29
N GLY A 241 -12.86 -4.50 18.82
CA GLY A 241 -12.77 -3.26 19.59
C GLY A 241 -13.23 -3.39 21.05
N SER A 242 -13.72 -4.55 21.49
CA SER A 242 -14.09 -4.77 22.89
C SER A 242 -12.86 -4.79 23.81
N SER A 243 -13.03 -4.42 25.08
CA SER A 243 -11.94 -4.48 26.05
C SER A 243 -11.44 -5.91 26.25
N ALA A 244 -10.12 -6.10 26.19
CA ALA A 244 -9.45 -7.35 26.47
C ALA A 244 -8.85 -7.35 27.90
N ASN A 245 -8.24 -8.46 28.28
CA ASN A 245 -7.49 -8.60 29.53
C ASN A 245 -6.07 -9.12 29.26
N TYR A 246 -5.40 -8.52 28.29
CA TYR A 246 -4.03 -8.87 27.95
C TYR A 246 -3.06 -8.36 29.01
N SER A 247 -2.05 -9.18 29.31
CA SER A 247 -1.02 -8.86 30.29
C SER A 247 -0.36 -7.51 30.00
N PHE A 248 -0.32 -6.64 31.02
CA PHE A 248 0.38 -5.35 30.94
C PHE A 248 1.84 -5.52 30.51
N VAL A 249 2.52 -6.55 31.01
CA VAL A 249 3.92 -6.85 30.67
C VAL A 249 4.05 -7.18 29.19
N LEU A 250 3.19 -8.06 28.65
CA LEU A 250 3.27 -8.45 27.24
C LEU A 250 2.90 -7.30 26.30
N ARG A 251 1.88 -6.51 26.64
CA ARG A 251 1.57 -5.26 25.92
C ARG A 251 2.74 -4.28 25.93
N GLY A 252 3.42 -4.15 27.07
CA GLY A 252 4.64 -3.34 27.19
C GLY A 252 5.77 -3.83 26.28
N LYS A 253 5.97 -5.15 26.17
CA LYS A 253 6.97 -5.73 25.25
C LYS A 253 6.63 -5.47 23.78
N VAL A 254 5.37 -5.64 23.38
CA VAL A 254 4.91 -5.34 22.00
C VAL A 254 5.07 -3.85 21.70
N ARG A 255 4.69 -2.96 22.62
CA ARG A 255 4.84 -1.50 22.44
C ARG A 255 6.31 -1.10 22.26
N SER A 256 7.21 -1.61 23.11
CA SER A 256 8.65 -1.33 23.00
C SER A 256 9.25 -1.91 21.72
N TRP A 257 8.75 -3.04 21.25
CA TRP A 257 9.16 -3.62 19.98
C TRP A 257 8.70 -2.77 18.79
N LEU A 258 7.43 -2.36 18.76
CA LEU A 258 6.88 -1.47 17.74
C LEU A 258 7.67 -0.16 17.65
N ALA A 259 8.05 0.44 18.79
CA ALA A 259 8.85 1.66 18.80
C ALA A 259 10.20 1.46 18.10
N ARG A 260 10.91 0.35 18.37
CA ARG A 260 12.18 0.04 17.70
C ARG A 260 12.02 -0.25 16.21
N VAL A 261 10.90 -0.85 15.82
CA VAL A 261 10.58 -1.06 14.39
C VAL A 261 10.29 0.27 13.70
N ALA A 262 9.54 1.16 14.35
CA ALA A 262 9.29 2.51 13.86
C ALA A 262 10.59 3.31 13.69
N ASP A 263 11.51 3.24 14.66
CA ASP A 263 12.83 3.88 14.55
C ASP A 263 13.59 3.45 13.28
N GLU A 264 13.47 2.18 12.88
CA GLU A 264 14.10 1.67 11.66
C GLU A 264 13.39 2.13 10.39
N PHE A 265 12.06 2.21 10.40
CA PHE A 265 11.28 2.79 9.29
C PHE A 265 11.58 4.27 9.10
N ASP A 266 11.69 5.03 10.19
CA ASP A 266 12.12 6.43 10.17
C ASP A 266 13.55 6.58 9.66
N ARG A 267 14.47 5.70 10.10
CA ARG A 267 15.88 5.73 9.69
C ARG A 267 16.05 5.59 8.17
N VAL A 268 15.26 4.73 7.53
CA VAL A 268 15.28 4.58 6.07
C VAL A 268 14.39 5.59 5.34
N GLY A 269 13.69 6.47 6.06
CA GLY A 269 12.82 7.48 5.49
C GLY A 269 11.58 6.90 4.83
N LEU A 270 10.98 5.85 5.40
CA LEU A 270 9.83 5.18 4.77
C LEU A 270 8.67 6.15 4.50
N LEU A 271 8.36 7.07 5.42
CA LEU A 271 7.34 8.10 5.20
C LEU A 271 7.71 9.06 4.06
N ASP A 272 8.98 9.45 3.96
CA ASP A 272 9.47 10.32 2.90
C ASP A 272 9.32 9.65 1.53
N LEU A 273 9.66 8.35 1.45
CA LEU A 273 9.48 7.53 0.25
C LEU A 273 7.99 7.42 -0.14
N VAL A 274 7.12 7.19 0.86
CA VAL A 274 5.66 7.12 0.72
C VAL A 274 5.01 8.48 0.44
N ASN A 275 5.68 9.60 0.70
CA ASN A 275 5.22 10.96 0.36
C ASN A 275 5.93 11.57 -0.86
N GLY A 276 6.96 10.92 -1.40
CA GLY A 276 7.64 11.32 -2.63
C GLY A 276 8.69 12.40 -2.37
N ALA A 277 9.00 12.63 -1.10
CA ALA A 277 10.07 13.50 -0.64
C ALA A 277 11.39 12.72 -0.63
N GLY A 278 11.85 12.25 -1.79
CA GLY A 278 13.17 11.62 -1.87
C GLY A 278 14.25 12.60 -1.39
N LYS A 279 15.17 12.15 -0.50
CA LYS A 279 16.43 12.86 -0.26
C LYS A 279 17.07 13.11 -1.63
N GLY A 280 17.26 14.38 -1.96
CA GLY A 280 17.92 14.79 -3.19
C GLY A 280 19.20 14.00 -3.39
N ARG A 281 19.38 13.52 -4.63
CA ARG A 281 20.59 12.88 -5.15
C ARG A 281 21.88 13.50 -4.61
#